data_AF-A0A2J6I0Z5-F1
#
_entry.id   AF-A0A2J6I0Z5-F1
#
_cell.length_a   1.000
_cell.length_b   1.000
_cell.length_c   1.000
_cell.angle_alpha   90.00
_cell.angle_beta   90.00
_cell.angle_gamma   90.00
#
_symmetry.space_group_name_H-M   'P 1'
#
loop_
_entity.id
_entity.type
_entity.pdbx_description
1 polymer ?
#
loop_
_entity_poly.entity_id
_entity_poly.type
_entity_poly.pdbx_seq_one_letter_code
_entity_poly.pdbx_strand_id
1 'polypeptide(L)'
;KITDSMRRTIDETDRRREKQTAYNKAHNITPRAIVKSTDSALDALAGIKPQEKGAYIENENTSLAADPVVQYMSKEQLEKAIKKTKQQMEKVVKELDFIEAARLRDEMFELQKLLEDKE
;
A
#
# COMPACT_ATOMS: atom_id res chain seq x y z
N LYS A 1 -27.63 20.85 -7.58
CA LYS A 1 -29.01 20.28 -7.50
C LYS A 1 -28.87 18.80 -7.21
N ILE A 2 -29.55 18.25 -6.21
CA ILE A 2 -29.50 16.81 -5.91
C ILE A 2 -30.33 16.06 -6.97
N THR A 3 -29.74 15.04 -7.59
CA THR A 3 -30.42 14.17 -8.56
C THR A 3 -31.25 13.10 -7.83
N ASP A 4 -32.21 12.49 -8.52
CA ASP A 4 -33.04 11.43 -7.93
C ASP A 4 -32.22 10.19 -7.52
N SER A 5 -31.15 9.89 -8.26
CA SER A 5 -30.22 8.80 -7.91
C SER A 5 -29.46 9.08 -6.62
N MET A 6 -29.01 10.33 -6.42
CA MET A 6 -28.38 10.76 -5.17
C MET A 6 -29.38 10.69 -4.01
N ARG A 7 -30.61 11.15 -4.22
CA ARG A 7 -31.67 11.13 -3.20
C ARG A 7 -31.95 9.72 -2.71
N ARG A 8 -32.19 8.77 -3.62
CA ARG A 8 -32.42 7.36 -3.27
C ARG A 8 -31.27 6.76 -2.46
N THR A 9 -30.03 7.12 -2.81
CA THR A 9 -28.83 6.63 -2.11
C THR A 9 -28.73 7.19 -0.70
N ILE A 10 -29.05 8.48 -0.52
CA ILE A 10 -29.08 9.15 0.78
C ILE A 10 -30.18 8.53 1.65
N ASP A 11 -31.41 8.45 1.14
CA ASP A 11 -32.56 7.92 1.88
C ASP A 11 -32.32 6.48 2.37
N GLU A 12 -31.75 5.60 1.54
CA GLU A 12 -31.44 4.22 1.93
C GLU A 12 -30.27 4.14 2.93
N THR A 13 -29.32 5.07 2.86
CA THR A 13 -28.22 5.18 3.84
C THR A 13 -28.76 5.59 5.19
N ASP A 14 -29.65 6.59 5.23
CA ASP A 14 -30.27 7.09 6.44
C ASP A 14 -31.17 6.02 7.07
N ARG A 15 -32.01 5.35 6.27
CA ARG A 15 -32.85 4.23 6.73
C ARG A 15 -32.03 3.11 7.39
N ARG A 16 -30.87 2.76 6.82
CA ARG A 16 -29.97 1.75 7.41
C ARG A 16 -29.33 2.23 8.70
N ARG A 17 -28.90 3.50 8.73
CA ARG A 17 -28.23 4.08 9.89
C ARG A 17 -29.15 4.23 11.09
N GLU A 18 -30.41 4.60 10.87
CA GLU A 18 -31.44 4.64 11.91
C GLU A 18 -31.64 3.26 12.53
N LYS A 19 -31.80 2.22 11.71
CA LYS A 19 -31.95 0.83 12.18
C LYS A 19 -30.73 0.37 13.00
N GLN A 20 -29.52 0.66 12.52
CA GLN A 20 -28.28 0.32 13.23
C GLN A 20 -28.18 1.05 14.57
N THR A 21 -28.50 2.34 14.61
CA THR A 21 -28.44 3.16 15.83
C THR A 21 -29.46 2.69 16.86
N ALA A 22 -30.69 2.38 16.42
CA ALA A 22 -31.73 1.83 17.29
C ALA A 22 -31.32 0.47 17.88
N TYR A 23 -30.77 -0.42 17.04
CA TYR A 23 -30.25 -1.70 17.49
C TYR A 23 -29.11 -1.54 18.50
N ASN A 24 -28.14 -0.68 18.20
CA ASN A 24 -27.01 -0.42 19.08
C ASN A 24 -27.45 0.15 20.43
N LYS A 25 -28.41 1.09 20.43
CA LYS A 25 -28.97 1.67 21.65
C LYS A 25 -29.73 0.62 22.47
N ALA A 26 -30.51 -0.25 21.83
CA ALA A 26 -31.24 -1.32 22.51
C ALA A 26 -30.31 -2.38 23.14
N HIS A 27 -29.11 -2.59 22.56
CA HIS A 27 -28.16 -3.61 23.00
C HIS A 27 -26.94 -3.03 23.74
N ASN A 28 -26.93 -1.74 24.03
CA ASN A 28 -25.78 -1.02 24.63
C ASN A 28 -24.45 -1.23 23.87
N ILE A 29 -24.51 -1.34 22.53
CA ILE A 29 -23.34 -1.51 21.68
C ILE A 29 -22.74 -0.13 21.35
N THR A 30 -21.47 0.07 21.68
CA THR A 30 -20.69 1.23 21.21
C THR A 30 -19.99 0.88 19.90
N PRO A 31 -20.27 1.58 18.78
CA PRO A 31 -19.57 1.34 17.52
C PRO A 31 -18.05 1.56 17.68
N ARG A 32 -17.25 0.60 17.20
CA ARG A 32 -15.78 0.68 17.17
C ARG A 32 -15.27 0.26 15.80
N ALA A 33 -14.14 0.82 15.37
CA ALA A 33 -13.47 0.37 14.17
C ALA A 33 -13.00 -1.08 14.34
N ILE A 34 -13.18 -1.90 13.31
CA ILE A 34 -12.63 -3.26 13.29
C ILE A 34 -11.12 -3.14 13.09
N VAL A 35 -10.34 -3.57 14.06
CA VAL A 35 -8.89 -3.72 13.91
C VAL A 35 -8.63 -5.14 13.40
N LYS A 36 -8.23 -5.28 12.14
CA LYS A 36 -7.78 -6.55 11.58
C LYS A 36 -6.27 -6.66 11.75
N SER A 37 -5.79 -7.78 12.29
CA SER A 37 -4.36 -8.11 12.24
C SER A 37 -3.94 -8.30 10.79
N THR A 38 -2.70 -7.91 10.47
CA THR A 38 -2.08 -8.15 9.16
C THR A 38 -1.69 -9.61 8.95
N ASP A 39 -1.79 -10.43 10.00
CA ASP A 39 -1.56 -11.86 9.94
C ASP A 39 -2.59 -12.44 8.97
N SER A 40 -2.08 -12.95 7.84
CA SER A 40 -2.92 -13.60 6.86
C SER A 40 -3.59 -14.79 7.54
N ALA A 41 -4.85 -15.09 7.21
CA ALA A 41 -5.48 -16.33 7.63
C ALA A 41 -4.65 -17.56 7.21
N LEU A 42 -3.81 -17.41 6.17
CA LEU A 42 -2.82 -18.41 5.74
C LEU A 42 -1.66 -18.57 6.74
N ASP A 43 -1.17 -17.50 7.38
CA ASP A 43 -0.07 -17.58 8.36
C ASP A 43 -0.51 -18.34 9.62
N ALA A 44 -1.76 -18.12 10.04
CA ALA A 44 -2.37 -18.85 11.16
C ALA A 44 -2.55 -20.35 10.86
N LEU A 45 -2.86 -20.71 9.61
CA LEU A 45 -2.96 -22.10 9.15
C LEU A 45 -1.59 -22.78 8.97
N ALA A 46 -0.57 -22.01 8.59
CA ALA A 46 0.78 -22.52 8.38
C ALA A 46 1.61 -22.66 9.68
N GLY A 47 1.06 -22.26 10.84
CA GLY A 47 1.77 -22.33 12.12
C GLY A 47 3.01 -21.42 12.18
N ILE A 48 3.11 -20.46 11.27
CA ILE A 48 4.21 -19.51 11.20
C ILE A 48 3.97 -18.49 12.30
N LYS A 49 4.63 -18.67 13.45
CA LYS A 49 4.70 -17.63 14.47
C LYS A 49 5.25 -16.35 13.82
N PRO A 50 4.78 -15.16 14.19
CA PRO A 50 5.43 -13.93 13.76
C PRO A 50 6.87 -14.02 14.27
N GLN A 51 7.81 -14.26 13.37
CA GLN A 51 9.22 -14.13 13.67
C GLN A 51 9.39 -12.70 14.16
N GLU A 52 9.87 -12.54 15.40
CA GLU A 52 10.36 -11.26 15.88
C GLU A 52 11.25 -10.70 14.78
N LYS A 53 11.01 -9.44 14.37
CA LYS A 53 11.78 -8.75 13.36
C LYS A 53 13.22 -8.60 13.87
N GLY A 54 14.00 -9.65 13.69
CA GLY A 54 15.28 -9.88 14.34
C GLY A 54 16.14 -10.79 13.48
N ALA A 55 16.22 -10.49 12.20
CA ALA A 55 17.34 -10.89 11.38
C ALA A 55 17.51 -9.81 10.32
N TYR A 56 18.60 -9.05 10.44
CA TYR A 56 19.18 -8.35 9.32
C TYR A 56 19.30 -9.35 8.17
N ILE A 57 18.37 -9.30 7.22
CA ILE A 57 18.63 -9.85 5.91
C ILE A 57 19.52 -8.78 5.28
N GLU A 58 20.83 -9.02 5.38
CA GLU A 58 21.81 -8.24 4.64
C GLU A 58 21.38 -8.31 3.18
N ASN A 59 20.92 -7.17 2.65
CA ASN A 59 20.51 -7.06 1.26
C ASN A 59 21.79 -7.20 0.42
N GLU A 60 22.16 -8.44 0.10
CA GLU A 60 23.30 -8.79 -0.75
C GLU A 60 23.07 -8.44 -2.23
N ASN A 61 22.16 -7.51 -2.50
CA ASN A 61 21.94 -6.96 -3.82
C ASN A 61 22.21 -5.46 -3.71
N THR A 62 23.40 -5.06 -4.13
CA THR A 62 23.77 -3.69 -4.48
C THR A 62 22.59 -3.03 -5.19
N SER A 63 21.82 -2.21 -4.47
CA SER A 63 20.78 -1.42 -5.08
C SER A 63 21.42 -0.54 -6.15
N LEU A 64 20.80 -0.42 -7.30
CA LEU A 64 21.24 0.52 -8.34
C LEU A 64 21.31 1.96 -7.78
N ALA A 65 20.56 2.27 -6.70
CA ALA A 65 20.62 3.54 -5.97
C ALA A 65 21.90 3.74 -5.13
N ALA A 66 22.67 2.68 -4.89
CA ALA A 66 24.00 2.76 -4.28
C ALA A 66 25.08 3.11 -5.31
N ASP A 67 24.75 3.16 -6.60
CA ASP A 67 25.66 3.65 -7.62
C ASP A 67 25.88 5.17 -7.41
N PRO A 68 27.11 5.64 -7.14
CA PRO A 68 27.40 7.05 -6.91
C PRO A 68 26.89 7.93 -8.04
N VAL A 69 26.74 7.41 -9.26
CA VAL A 69 26.21 8.16 -10.41
C VAL A 69 24.76 8.62 -10.19
N VAL A 70 23.93 7.83 -9.50
CA VAL A 70 22.51 8.16 -9.27
C VAL A 70 22.37 9.37 -8.34
N GLN A 71 23.30 9.52 -7.38
CA GLN A 71 23.36 10.70 -6.50
C GLN A 71 23.68 11.98 -7.25
N TYR A 72 24.36 11.92 -8.39
CA TYR A 72 24.70 13.10 -9.21
C TYR A 72 23.68 13.38 -10.32
N MET A 73 22.63 12.56 -10.49
CA MET A 73 21.61 12.81 -11.50
C MET A 73 20.84 14.11 -11.22
N SER A 74 20.44 14.81 -12.29
CA SER A 74 19.55 15.96 -12.20
C SER A 74 18.11 15.52 -11.84
N LYS A 75 17.28 16.45 -11.36
CA LYS A 75 15.87 16.18 -11.04
C LYS A 75 15.12 15.54 -12.20
N GLU A 76 15.28 16.10 -13.40
CA GLU A 76 14.65 15.58 -14.63
C GLU A 76 15.10 14.15 -14.97
N GLN A 77 16.37 13.82 -14.69
CA GLN A 77 16.91 12.48 -14.92
C GLN A 77 16.34 11.47 -13.92
N LEU A 78 16.18 11.87 -12.64
CA LEU A 78 15.56 11.05 -11.61
C LEU A 78 14.08 10.80 -11.91
N GLU A 79 13.32 11.82 -12.31
CA GLU A 79 11.91 11.65 -12.72
C GLU A 79 11.76 10.68 -13.89
N LYS A 80 12.66 10.78 -14.89
CA LYS A 80 12.69 9.87 -16.03
C LYS A 80 13.03 8.44 -15.60
N ALA A 81 13.97 8.26 -14.67
CA ALA A 81 14.32 6.96 -14.11
C ALA A 81 13.13 6.35 -13.35
N ILE A 82 12.50 7.09 -12.43
CA ILE A 82 11.30 6.68 -11.69
C ILE A 82 10.19 6.22 -12.66
N LYS A 83 9.93 6.99 -13.72
CA LYS A 83 8.93 6.65 -14.72
C LYS A 83 9.27 5.34 -15.45
N LYS A 84 10.54 5.13 -15.78
CA LYS A 84 11.02 3.90 -16.44
C LYS A 84 10.88 2.69 -15.52
N THR A 85 11.32 2.80 -14.27
CA THR A 85 11.22 1.73 -13.26
C THR A 85 9.76 1.36 -13.00
N LYS A 86 8.87 2.36 -12.92
CA LYS A 86 7.42 2.13 -12.80
C LYS A 86 6.86 1.34 -14.00
N GLN A 87 7.23 1.69 -15.23
CA GLN A 87 6.79 0.97 -16.43
C GLN A 87 7.30 -0.47 -16.45
N GLN A 88 8.55 -0.71 -16.01
CA GLN A 88 9.11 -2.04 -15.90
C GLN A 88 8.36 -2.86 -14.84
N MET A 89 8.08 -2.30 -13.67
CA MET A 89 7.30 -2.95 -12.62
C MET A 89 5.90 -3.35 -13.14
N GLU A 90 5.19 -2.45 -13.82
CA GLU A 90 3.88 -2.75 -14.40
C GLU A 90 3.92 -3.88 -15.43
N LYS A 91 5.01 -4.00 -16.20
CA LYS A 91 5.20 -5.10 -17.16
C LYS A 91 5.37 -6.43 -16.43
N VAL A 92 6.25 -6.46 -15.43
CA VAL A 92 6.56 -7.66 -14.65
C VAL A 92 5.34 -8.14 -13.85
N VAL A 93 4.52 -7.20 -13.34
CA VAL A 93 3.23 -7.52 -12.69
C VAL A 93 2.25 -8.18 -13.65
N LYS A 94 2.19 -7.76 -14.93
CA LYS A 94 1.37 -8.42 -15.95
C LYS A 94 1.85 -9.84 -16.26
N GLU A 95 3.14 -10.08 -16.11
CA GLU A 95 3.78 -11.39 -16.26
C GLU A 95 3.67 -12.26 -14.99
N LEU A 96 3.04 -11.75 -13.92
CA LEU A 96 2.83 -12.40 -12.62
C LEU A 96 4.12 -12.69 -11.83
N ASP A 97 5.22 -12.01 -12.14
CA ASP A 97 6.47 -12.12 -11.38
C ASP A 97 6.51 -11.09 -10.24
N PHE A 98 5.96 -11.48 -9.10
CA PHE A 98 5.84 -10.58 -7.95
C PHE A 98 7.15 -10.32 -7.22
N ILE A 99 8.17 -11.18 -7.40
CA ILE A 99 9.47 -11.02 -6.74
C ILE A 99 10.22 -9.87 -7.39
N GLU A 100 10.32 -9.88 -8.73
CA GLU A 100 10.95 -8.78 -9.46
C GLU A 100 10.13 -7.49 -9.35
N ALA A 101 8.78 -7.58 -9.31
CA ALA A 101 7.95 -6.40 -9.09
C ALA A 101 8.21 -5.75 -7.71
N ALA A 102 8.42 -6.54 -6.66
CA ALA A 102 8.77 -6.04 -5.34
C ALA A 102 10.15 -5.34 -5.35
N ARG A 103 11.14 -5.94 -6.03
CA ARG A 103 12.47 -5.34 -6.20
C ARG A 103 12.40 -3.98 -6.90
N LEU A 104 11.68 -3.90 -8.02
CA LEU A 104 11.50 -2.67 -8.79
C LEU A 104 10.71 -1.60 -8.02
N ARG A 105 9.76 -2.01 -7.17
CA ARG A 105 9.04 -1.09 -6.28
C ARG A 105 9.98 -0.45 -5.27
N ASP A 106 10.83 -1.24 -4.63
CA ASP A 106 11.74 -0.75 -3.60
C ASP A 106 12.80 0.17 -4.22
N GLU A 107 13.32 -0.18 -5.41
CA GLU A 107 14.22 0.68 -6.19
C GLU A 107 13.54 2.02 -6.58
N MET A 108 12.27 1.98 -7.00
CA MET A 108 11.50 3.20 -7.30
C MET A 108 11.34 4.10 -6.07
N PHE A 109 11.12 3.53 -4.88
CA PHE A 109 11.01 4.30 -3.64
C PHE A 109 12.33 4.95 -3.24
N GLU A 110 13.46 4.28 -3.44
CA GLU A 110 14.77 4.86 -3.20
C GLU A 110 15.03 6.06 -4.14
N LEU A 111 14.68 5.93 -5.42
CA LEU A 111 14.79 7.03 -6.39
C LEU A 111 13.87 8.22 -6.03
N GLN A 112 12.66 7.95 -5.53
CA GLN A 112 11.74 8.99 -5.05
C GLN A 112 12.29 9.72 -3.84
N LYS A 113 12.89 8.99 -2.89
CA LYS A 113 13.53 9.59 -1.73
C LYS A 113 14.70 10.50 -2.12
N LEU A 114 15.53 10.06 -3.07
CA LEU A 114 16.62 10.88 -3.61
C LEU A 114 16.14 12.13 -4.35
N LEU A 115 14.96 12.08 -4.97
CA LEU A 115 14.34 13.26 -5.59
C LEU A 115 13.87 14.25 -4.52
N GLU A 116 13.21 13.77 -3.46
CA GLU A 116 12.74 14.56 -2.32
C GLU A 116 13.90 15.21 -1.55
N ASP A 117 14.99 14.48 -1.32
CA ASP A 117 16.21 15.00 -0.68
C ASP A 117 16.91 16.10 -1.52
N LYS A 118 16.58 16.21 -2.82
CA LYS A 118 17.08 17.25 -3.73
C LYS A 118 16.09 18.41 -3.91
N GLU A 119 14.88 18.34 -3.38
CA GLU A 119 13.92 19.45 -3.36
C GLU A 119 14.34 20.57 -2.42
#